data_AF-A0A9Q4CWD9-F1
#
_entry.id   AF-A0A9Q4CWD9-F1
#
_cell.length_a   1.000
_cell.length_b   1.000
_cell.length_c   1.000
_cell.angle_alpha   90.00
_cell.angle_beta   90.00
_cell.angle_gamma   90.00
#
_symmetry.space_group_name_H-M   'P 1'
#
loop_
_entity.id
_entity.type
_entity.pdbx_description
1 polymer ?
#
loop_
_entity_poly.entity_id
_entity_poly.type
_entity_poly.pdbx_seq_one_letter_code
_entity_poly.pdbx_strand_id
1 'polypeptide(L)'
;MGKWHRSVFCLVSAFVAMGYLSPTVFADTSPGNSPSLTSTTLPNQATNDSAWWSRETNSFYLEASSSPFGTTASTPLLNIEPGSAVSLMAYQFASAVGDVHWLVNSPDASVEPGAADEIWSYNHHRVQMGTFVATKPGVYTVQAESDGHYSVPLVLIVGLSSLRDNAKSPSVSDGASGIRPFPVANVPVSTGSSSTSGIQFQQFNPLPTSDWIPVQGTAANGETSVVVQLSSEQSGLLWNYRLPVTSGSFSALIRSPFTGPVDVSYIPDFFTQLNRDGSYRWDDSYTVTVNGEPTDLVRRALLDSAFMDGNESPTALEMAKILYDNSPSLPTAAAAIANYASEKVDYNWSMYKSGKYVFADVSTAFASGTGVCEEIAELAATMMKSVGIPAETVLGRAPLSNPTVDHEWLQAYVNGVWTPMDPTWDSPNQGVNALLTNEYLGNTVGLQTSHAADTTLVGTDQ
;
A
#
# COMPACT_ATOMS: atom_id res chain seq x y z
N MET A 1 -21.52 -24.25 -1.60
CA MET A 1 -20.63 -24.69 -2.71
C MET A 1 -20.41 -23.56 -3.73
N GLY A 2 -19.47 -22.66 -3.45
CA GLY A 2 -18.97 -21.70 -4.43
C GLY A 2 -17.66 -22.17 -5.07
N LYS A 3 -17.34 -21.63 -6.25
CA LYS A 3 -16.01 -21.71 -6.87
C LYS A 3 -15.73 -20.37 -7.54
N TRP A 4 -14.70 -19.68 -7.08
CA TRP A 4 -14.13 -18.55 -7.79
C TRP A 4 -12.95 -19.02 -8.66
N HIS A 5 -12.81 -18.48 -9.87
CA HIS A 5 -11.76 -18.84 -10.82
C HIS A 5 -11.14 -17.57 -11.42
N ARG A 6 -9.86 -17.31 -11.11
CA ARG A 6 -9.00 -16.43 -11.91
C ARG A 6 -8.04 -17.35 -12.70
N SER A 7 -7.76 -17.04 -13.96
CA SER A 7 -6.98 -17.93 -14.84
C SER A 7 -5.51 -17.53 -14.92
N VAL A 8 -4.59 -18.16 -14.16
CA VAL A 8 -3.12 -18.16 -14.40
C VAL A 8 -2.50 -19.50 -13.91
N PHE A 9 -1.30 -19.83 -14.41
CA PHE A 9 -0.56 -21.10 -14.25
C PHE A 9 0.22 -21.27 -12.92
N CYS A 10 0.89 -22.43 -12.73
CA CYS A 10 1.16 -23.05 -11.42
C CYS A 10 2.61 -23.59 -11.22
N LEU A 11 3.07 -23.71 -9.94
CA LEU A 11 3.90 -24.79 -9.30
C LEU A 11 5.10 -24.35 -8.38
N VAL A 12 4.96 -24.56 -7.05
CA VAL A 12 5.83 -25.38 -6.11
C VAL A 12 6.81 -24.76 -5.06
N SER A 13 6.39 -24.84 -3.76
CA SER A 13 7.07 -25.32 -2.50
C SER A 13 8.08 -24.53 -1.60
N ALA A 14 7.64 -24.24 -0.33
CA ALA A 14 8.08 -24.82 0.99
C ALA A 14 8.94 -24.06 2.09
N PHE A 15 8.33 -23.90 3.30
CA PHE A 15 8.87 -23.96 4.72
C PHE A 15 9.86 -22.86 5.27
N VAL A 16 9.89 -22.38 6.55
CA VAL A 16 9.03 -22.50 7.78
C VAL A 16 9.35 -21.46 8.92
N ALA A 17 8.34 -21.05 9.73
CA ALA A 17 8.31 -20.56 11.15
C ALA A 17 9.24 -19.40 11.68
N MET A 18 8.97 -18.61 12.75
CA MET A 18 7.93 -18.57 13.82
C MET A 18 7.97 -17.22 14.61
N GLY A 19 6.86 -16.70 15.16
CA GLY A 19 6.87 -15.69 16.26
C GLY A 19 5.67 -14.72 16.37
N TYR A 20 4.81 -14.88 17.38
CA TYR A 20 3.60 -14.05 17.58
C TYR A 20 3.85 -12.72 18.33
N LEU A 21 3.18 -11.65 17.88
CA LEU A 21 2.91 -10.42 18.64
C LEU A 21 1.43 -10.03 18.50
N SER A 22 0.80 -9.54 19.57
CA SER A 22 -0.62 -9.13 19.53
C SER A 22 -0.78 -7.78 18.79
N PRO A 23 -1.72 -7.66 17.84
CA PRO A 23 -1.89 -6.42 17.08
C PRO A 23 -2.49 -5.30 17.95
N THR A 24 -2.05 -4.06 17.71
CA THR A 24 -2.48 -2.84 18.40
C THR A 24 -3.07 -1.88 17.34
N VAL A 25 -4.37 -1.56 17.39
CA VAL A 25 -5.18 -1.29 16.15
C VAL A 25 -6.12 -0.06 16.19
N PHE A 26 -6.67 0.27 15.00
CA PHE A 26 -6.80 1.61 14.37
C PHE A 26 -8.21 1.93 13.73
N ALA A 27 -8.48 3.12 13.12
CA ALA A 27 -9.69 4.01 13.22
C ALA A 27 -11.12 3.72 12.71
N ASP A 28 -12.08 4.52 13.21
CA ASP A 28 -13.31 4.91 12.49
C ASP A 28 -13.37 6.45 12.39
N THR A 29 -12.74 7.04 11.35
CA THR A 29 -12.97 8.46 11.01
C THR A 29 -14.30 8.61 10.28
N SER A 30 -14.96 9.75 10.42
CA SER A 30 -16.21 10.00 9.69
C SER A 30 -15.98 9.97 8.17
N PRO A 31 -16.88 9.34 7.40
CA PRO A 31 -16.67 9.16 5.97
C PRO A 31 -16.55 10.49 5.24
N GLY A 32 -15.54 10.60 4.36
CA GLY A 32 -15.20 11.80 3.60
C GLY A 32 -14.11 12.70 4.21
N ASN A 33 -13.58 12.41 5.40
CA ASN A 33 -12.44 13.13 5.98
C ASN A 33 -11.15 12.29 5.96
N SER A 34 -10.23 12.61 5.05
CA SER A 34 -8.82 12.16 5.18
C SER A 34 -8.23 12.62 6.53
N PRO A 35 -7.33 11.86 7.18
CA PRO A 35 -6.73 12.29 8.43
C PRO A 35 -5.87 13.55 8.22
N SER A 36 -6.16 14.60 8.99
CA SER A 36 -5.44 15.88 8.90
C SER A 36 -4.13 15.83 9.68
N LEU A 37 -3.00 15.79 8.99
CA LEU A 37 -1.69 16.06 9.59
C LEU A 37 -1.60 17.53 10.02
N THR A 38 -1.71 17.78 11.33
CA THR A 38 -1.52 19.12 11.91
C THR A 38 -0.04 19.49 11.96
N SER A 39 0.30 20.68 11.47
CA SER A 39 1.66 21.23 11.55
C SER A 39 2.20 21.19 12.98
N THR A 40 3.27 20.44 13.17
CA THR A 40 4.01 20.25 14.41
C THR A 40 5.49 20.37 14.09
N THR A 41 6.32 20.84 15.03
CA THR A 41 7.77 20.92 14.80
C THR A 41 8.31 19.54 14.43
N LEU A 42 8.93 19.43 13.26
CA LEU A 42 9.61 18.22 12.78
C LEU A 42 11.10 18.26 13.13
N PRO A 43 11.81 17.11 13.20
CA PRO A 43 13.24 17.10 13.50
C PRO A 43 14.08 17.92 12.51
N ASN A 44 13.69 17.89 11.23
CA ASN A 44 14.24 18.70 10.15
C ASN A 44 13.56 20.07 9.98
N GLN A 45 12.67 20.48 10.89
CA GLN A 45 11.92 21.73 10.80
C GLN A 45 11.16 21.91 9.46
N ALA A 46 10.80 20.82 8.76
CA ALA A 46 10.05 20.93 7.51
C ALA A 46 8.71 21.63 7.74
N THR A 47 8.38 22.51 6.81
CA THR A 47 7.14 23.28 6.78
C THR A 47 6.08 22.55 5.97
N ASN A 48 4.81 22.87 6.19
CA ASN A 48 3.72 22.24 5.45
C ASN A 48 3.83 22.54 3.95
N ASP A 49 3.80 21.48 3.15
CA ASP A 49 4.02 21.46 1.71
C ASP A 49 2.76 21.02 0.93
N SER A 50 1.59 20.95 1.56
CA SER A 50 0.32 20.58 0.89
C SER A 50 0.06 21.43 -0.36
N ALA A 51 0.49 22.69 -0.34
CA ALA A 51 0.37 23.61 -1.46
C ALA A 51 1.24 23.23 -2.68
N TRP A 52 2.33 22.48 -2.47
CA TRP A 52 3.29 22.09 -3.51
C TRP A 52 2.70 20.99 -4.39
N TRP A 53 2.09 20.00 -3.76
CA TRP A 53 1.25 18.99 -4.40
C TRP A 53 0.09 19.63 -5.17
N SER A 54 -0.62 20.59 -4.57
CA SER A 54 -1.79 21.23 -5.20
C SER A 54 -1.52 22.08 -6.45
N ARG A 55 -0.25 22.39 -6.74
CA ARG A 55 0.18 23.23 -7.87
C ARG A 55 1.04 22.48 -8.89
N GLU A 56 1.27 21.19 -8.68
CA GLU A 56 2.12 20.38 -9.55
C GLU A 56 1.62 20.38 -10.99
N THR A 57 2.55 20.32 -11.94
CA THR A 57 2.26 20.19 -13.36
C THR A 57 2.52 18.75 -13.75
N ASN A 58 1.47 18.06 -14.17
CA ASN A 58 1.39 16.62 -14.48
C ASN A 58 2.32 16.14 -15.63
N SER A 59 3.31 16.92 -16.05
CA SER A 59 4.26 16.64 -17.12
C SER A 59 5.71 17.04 -16.79
N PHE A 60 5.99 17.48 -15.55
CA PHE A 60 7.30 17.92 -15.09
C PHE A 60 7.65 17.17 -13.80
N TYR A 61 8.86 16.60 -13.73
CA TYR A 61 9.19 15.58 -12.74
C TYR A 61 10.60 15.75 -12.20
N LEU A 62 10.88 15.05 -11.09
CA LEU A 62 12.17 14.96 -10.43
C LEU A 62 12.53 13.49 -10.19
N GLU A 63 13.75 13.11 -10.57
CA GLU A 63 14.40 11.85 -10.22
C GLU A 63 15.56 12.10 -9.25
N ALA A 64 15.80 11.17 -8.31
CA ALA A 64 16.96 11.16 -7.43
C ALA A 64 17.81 9.90 -7.60
N SER A 65 19.13 10.07 -7.42
CA SER A 65 20.13 9.01 -7.47
C SER A 65 21.12 9.14 -6.32
N SER A 66 21.59 8.02 -5.75
CA SER A 66 22.66 8.04 -4.73
C SER A 66 24.04 8.37 -5.31
N SER A 67 24.13 8.52 -6.64
CA SER A 67 25.34 8.78 -7.41
C SER A 67 25.06 9.65 -8.64
N PRO A 68 26.05 10.35 -9.21
CA PRO A 68 25.84 11.12 -10.45
C PRO A 68 25.26 10.26 -11.58
N PHE A 69 24.35 10.84 -12.36
CA PHE A 69 23.63 10.16 -13.42
C PHE A 69 24.61 9.66 -14.50
N GLY A 70 24.55 8.36 -14.81
CA GLY A 70 25.47 7.71 -15.75
C GLY A 70 26.63 6.95 -15.11
N THR A 71 26.75 6.97 -13.79
CA THR A 71 27.46 5.89 -13.10
C THR A 71 26.57 4.65 -13.01
N THR A 72 27.17 3.46 -13.04
CA THR A 72 26.44 2.17 -12.99
C THR A 72 26.26 1.65 -11.56
N ALA A 73 26.31 2.54 -10.56
CA ALA A 73 26.52 2.18 -9.15
C ALA A 73 25.66 2.99 -8.17
N SER A 74 24.43 3.33 -8.59
CA SER A 74 23.41 3.82 -7.66
C SER A 74 22.93 2.68 -6.75
N THR A 75 22.37 3.07 -5.60
CA THR A 75 21.88 2.22 -4.53
C THR A 75 20.55 2.77 -4.03
N PRO A 76 19.70 1.97 -3.35
CA PRO A 76 18.50 2.47 -2.70
C PRO A 76 18.79 3.69 -1.79
N LEU A 77 17.88 4.64 -1.83
CA LEU A 77 17.81 5.88 -1.06
C LEU A 77 16.93 5.74 0.21
N LEU A 78 16.40 4.54 0.47
CA LEU A 78 15.58 4.14 1.63
C LEU A 78 16.06 4.68 3.01
N ASN A 79 17.37 4.91 3.15
CA ASN A 79 17.97 5.58 4.30
C ASN A 79 19.18 6.41 3.86
N ILE A 80 18.93 7.59 3.27
CA ILE A 80 19.98 8.58 2.98
C ILE A 80 20.61 9.03 4.31
N GLU A 81 21.90 8.82 4.51
CA GLU A 81 22.57 9.28 5.74
C GLU A 81 22.69 10.82 5.77
N PRO A 82 22.39 11.50 6.90
CA PRO A 82 22.50 12.96 7.01
C PRO A 82 23.88 13.49 6.58
N GLY A 83 23.89 14.52 5.75
CA GLY A 83 25.08 15.10 5.13
C GLY A 83 25.53 14.43 3.82
N SER A 84 24.89 13.32 3.41
CA SER A 84 25.14 12.71 2.10
C SER A 84 24.57 13.57 0.97
N ALA A 85 25.28 13.57 -0.17
CA ALA A 85 24.82 14.18 -1.41
C ALA A 85 23.96 13.20 -2.22
N VAL A 86 22.81 13.67 -2.68
CA VAL A 86 21.91 12.95 -3.59
C VAL A 86 21.84 13.76 -4.90
N SER A 87 22.07 13.10 -6.02
CA SER A 87 21.97 13.76 -7.34
C SER A 87 20.51 13.83 -7.76
N LEU A 88 20.05 15.00 -8.19
CA LEU A 88 18.70 15.25 -8.69
C LEU A 88 18.72 15.58 -10.18
N MET A 89 17.72 15.11 -10.92
CA MET A 89 17.46 15.49 -12.31
C MET A 89 16.01 15.94 -12.46
N ALA A 90 15.80 17.12 -13.03
CA ALA A 90 14.49 17.65 -13.40
C ALA A 90 14.26 17.51 -14.90
N TYR A 91 13.16 16.87 -15.31
CA TYR A 91 12.89 16.49 -16.70
C TYR A 91 11.41 16.60 -17.10
N GLN A 92 11.16 16.67 -18.40
CA GLN A 92 9.84 16.64 -19.03
C GLN A 92 9.88 15.71 -20.25
N PHE A 93 8.76 15.04 -20.57
CA PHE A 93 8.73 14.05 -21.66
C PHE A 93 8.74 14.61 -23.08
N ALA A 94 8.19 15.80 -23.28
CA ALA A 94 7.86 16.36 -24.60
C ALA A 94 8.51 17.72 -24.88
N SER A 95 9.31 18.23 -23.94
CA SER A 95 9.86 19.58 -23.97
C SER A 95 11.15 19.67 -23.15
N ALA A 96 11.99 20.64 -23.50
CA ALA A 96 13.16 21.01 -22.71
C ALA A 96 12.74 21.69 -21.41
N VAL A 97 13.40 21.37 -20.29
CA VAL A 97 13.30 22.14 -19.06
C VAL A 97 14.04 23.47 -19.24
N GLY A 98 13.41 24.56 -18.79
CA GLY A 98 14.01 25.89 -18.73
C GLY A 98 15.11 25.96 -17.66
N ASP A 99 15.36 27.13 -17.12
CA ASP A 99 16.19 27.24 -15.92
C ASP A 99 15.33 26.90 -14.70
N VAL A 100 15.89 26.18 -13.72
CA VAL A 100 15.13 25.65 -12.57
C VAL A 100 15.45 26.40 -11.29
N HIS A 101 14.40 26.82 -10.61
CA HIS A 101 14.44 27.24 -9.22
C HIS A 101 14.07 26.05 -8.33
N TRP A 102 15.03 25.59 -7.52
CA TRP A 102 14.86 24.45 -6.62
C TRP A 102 14.25 24.88 -5.30
N LEU A 103 13.24 24.13 -4.83
CA LEU A 103 12.52 24.36 -3.58
C LEU A 103 12.70 23.16 -2.66
N VAL A 104 13.06 23.40 -1.39
CA VAL A 104 13.08 22.39 -0.32
C VAL A 104 12.25 22.90 0.86
N ASN A 105 11.39 22.04 1.42
CA ASN A 105 10.40 22.42 2.43
C ASN A 105 10.99 22.67 3.84
N SER A 106 12.30 22.51 4.01
CA SER A 106 13.04 22.55 5.28
C SER A 106 14.26 23.47 5.19
N PRO A 107 14.60 24.21 6.26
CA PRO A 107 15.84 24.99 6.35
C PRO A 107 17.09 24.14 6.64
N ASP A 108 16.93 22.86 6.98
CA ASP A 108 18.03 21.93 7.33
C ASP A 108 18.58 21.19 6.11
N ALA A 109 18.10 21.51 4.90
CA ALA A 109 18.53 20.96 3.63
C ALA A 109 18.60 22.01 2.52
N SER A 110 19.38 21.74 1.48
CA SER A 110 19.55 22.59 0.31
C SER A 110 19.66 21.77 -0.98
N VAL A 111 19.43 22.42 -2.13
CA VAL A 111 19.78 21.89 -3.45
C VAL A 111 20.70 22.90 -4.13
N GLU A 112 21.94 22.49 -4.39
CA GLU A 112 22.87 23.27 -5.21
C GLU A 112 22.63 22.94 -6.68
N PRO A 113 22.36 23.93 -7.57
CA PRO A 113 22.20 23.68 -8.99
C PRO A 113 23.46 23.08 -9.62
N GLY A 114 23.27 22.07 -10.47
CA GLY A 114 24.34 21.48 -11.28
C GLY A 114 24.78 22.41 -12.43
N ALA A 115 25.81 21.97 -13.16
CA ALA A 115 26.21 22.66 -14.38
C ALA A 115 25.11 22.50 -15.46
N ALA A 116 24.79 23.58 -16.17
CA ALA A 116 23.65 23.66 -17.09
C ALA A 116 23.82 22.85 -18.41
N ASP A 117 24.91 22.10 -18.54
CA ASP A 117 25.41 21.42 -19.73
C ASP A 117 25.64 19.91 -19.56
N GLU A 118 25.18 19.30 -18.46
CA GLU A 118 25.22 17.83 -18.31
C GLU A 118 24.20 17.17 -19.25
N ILE A 119 24.69 16.61 -20.36
CA ILE A 119 23.86 16.04 -21.43
C ILE A 119 23.33 14.65 -21.03
N TRP A 120 22.32 14.65 -20.16
CA TRP A 120 21.32 13.58 -20.12
C TRP A 120 20.18 13.93 -21.07
N SER A 121 19.92 13.04 -22.04
CA SER A 121 18.83 13.20 -22.98
C SER A 121 17.73 12.19 -22.72
N TYR A 122 16.74 12.54 -21.91
CA TYR A 122 15.46 11.86 -21.96
C TYR A 122 14.74 12.33 -23.23
N ASN A 123 14.48 11.42 -24.18
CA ASN A 123 13.85 11.72 -25.48
C ASN A 123 14.42 12.95 -26.24
N HIS A 124 15.72 13.22 -26.12
CA HIS A 124 16.42 14.36 -26.75
C HIS A 124 16.08 15.77 -26.20
N HIS A 125 15.47 15.87 -25.02
CA HIS A 125 15.18 17.14 -24.35
C HIS A 125 16.23 17.53 -23.30
N ARG A 126 16.40 18.84 -23.04
CA ARG A 126 17.29 19.39 -21.99
C ARG A 126 16.68 19.10 -20.61
N VAL A 127 17.50 18.60 -19.70
CA VAL A 127 17.19 18.43 -18.27
C VAL A 127 17.91 19.49 -17.43
N GLN A 128 17.58 19.58 -16.15
CA GLN A 128 18.34 20.37 -15.17
C GLN A 128 18.81 19.50 -14.01
N MET A 129 20.07 19.68 -13.60
CA MET A 129 20.67 18.88 -12.55
C MET A 129 20.73 19.66 -11.23
N GLY A 130 20.74 18.95 -10.11
CA GLY A 130 20.90 19.51 -8.78
C GLY A 130 21.59 18.52 -7.84
N THR A 131 22.17 19.01 -6.75
CA THR A 131 22.71 18.18 -5.66
C THR A 131 21.98 18.52 -4.38
N PHE A 132 21.14 17.59 -3.91
CA PHE A 132 20.46 17.69 -2.62
C PHE A 132 21.38 17.25 -1.48
N VAL A 133 21.38 18.02 -0.39
CA VAL A 133 22.02 17.64 0.88
C VAL A 133 21.07 18.00 2.03
N ALA A 134 20.88 17.07 2.96
CA ALA A 134 20.09 17.28 4.18
C ALA A 134 20.93 16.99 5.42
N THR A 135 20.99 17.92 6.36
CA THR A 135 21.88 17.85 7.54
C THR A 135 21.26 17.17 8.76
N LYS A 136 19.93 16.95 8.75
CA LYS A 136 19.20 16.29 9.85
C LYS A 136 18.33 15.13 9.34
N PRO A 137 18.04 14.13 10.18
CA PRO A 137 16.99 13.17 9.89
C PRO A 137 15.63 13.83 9.64
N GLY A 138 14.86 13.30 8.70
CA GLY A 138 13.48 13.73 8.42
C GLY A 138 12.96 13.24 7.08
N VAL A 139 11.67 13.45 6.83
CA VAL A 139 11.08 13.36 5.49
C VAL A 139 11.15 14.76 4.86
N TYR A 140 11.76 14.84 3.69
CA TYR A 140 11.97 16.08 2.95
C TYR A 140 11.21 16.04 1.63
N THR A 141 10.71 17.20 1.23
CA THR A 141 10.04 17.36 -0.06
C THR A 141 10.81 18.36 -0.89
N VAL A 142 11.13 17.95 -2.12
CA VAL A 142 11.83 18.75 -3.12
C VAL A 142 10.87 19.01 -4.28
N GLN A 143 10.81 20.24 -4.79
CA GLN A 143 10.06 20.59 -5.99
C GLN A 143 10.90 21.53 -6.86
N ALA A 144 10.87 21.32 -8.17
CA ALA A 144 11.44 22.26 -9.12
C ALA A 144 10.35 23.19 -9.64
N GLU A 145 10.70 24.45 -9.90
CA GLU A 145 9.90 25.42 -10.64
C GLU A 145 10.67 25.89 -11.87
N SER A 146 10.00 25.97 -13.02
CA SER A 146 10.57 26.48 -14.27
C SER A 146 9.46 27.11 -15.11
N ASP A 147 9.62 28.37 -15.51
CA ASP A 147 8.65 29.15 -16.30
C ASP A 147 7.20 29.14 -15.75
N GLY A 148 7.05 29.08 -14.42
CA GLY A 148 5.75 29.02 -13.74
C GLY A 148 5.12 27.62 -13.66
N HIS A 149 5.79 26.59 -14.19
CA HIS A 149 5.42 25.19 -14.04
C HIS A 149 6.17 24.56 -12.87
N TYR A 150 5.48 23.73 -12.09
CA TYR A 150 6.03 23.06 -10.92
C TYR A 150 6.15 21.56 -11.18
N SER A 151 7.24 20.93 -10.74
CA SER A 151 7.36 19.48 -10.83
C SER A 151 6.35 18.78 -9.92
N VAL A 152 6.05 17.51 -10.18
CA VAL A 152 5.58 16.61 -9.12
C VAL A 152 6.62 16.65 -7.99
N PRO A 153 6.22 16.83 -6.72
CA PRO A 153 7.16 16.85 -5.60
C PRO A 153 7.82 15.48 -5.38
N LEU A 154 9.14 15.47 -5.25
CA LEU A 154 9.92 14.30 -4.88
C LEU A 154 10.08 14.23 -3.36
N VAL A 155 9.92 13.04 -2.79
CA VAL A 155 10.00 12.81 -1.34
C VAL A 155 11.21 11.96 -1.01
N LEU A 156 12.09 12.51 -0.16
CA LEU A 156 13.36 11.90 0.25
C LEU A 156 13.36 11.61 1.75
N ILE A 157 13.76 10.39 2.11
CA ILE A 157 13.82 9.92 3.50
C ILE A 157 15.28 9.95 3.98
N VAL A 158 15.57 10.83 4.93
CA VAL A 158 16.93 11.05 5.43
C VAL A 158 17.04 10.61 6.88
N GLY A 159 18.07 9.83 7.20
CA GLY A 159 18.37 9.34 8.55
C GLY A 159 17.24 8.51 9.16
N LEU A 160 16.55 7.67 8.37
CA LEU A 160 15.41 6.85 8.79
C LEU A 160 15.70 6.04 10.06
N SER A 161 16.92 5.51 10.18
CA SER A 161 17.40 4.81 11.38
C SER A 161 17.23 5.61 12.69
N SER A 162 17.23 6.94 12.59
CA SER A 162 17.14 7.90 13.69
C SER A 162 15.73 8.48 13.90
N LEU A 163 14.74 8.15 13.05
CA LEU A 163 13.39 8.73 13.10
C LEU A 163 12.41 8.06 14.08
N ARG A 164 12.93 7.20 14.98
CA ARG A 164 12.12 6.29 15.81
C ARG A 164 11.33 6.97 16.94
N ASP A 165 11.70 8.19 17.34
CA ASP A 165 11.07 8.90 18.46
C ASP A 165 10.44 10.21 17.99
N ASN A 166 9.10 10.25 17.85
CA ASN A 166 8.22 11.42 17.93
C ASN A 166 6.76 11.00 17.67
N ALA A 167 6.04 10.52 18.70
CA ALA A 167 4.65 10.09 18.52
C ALA A 167 3.72 11.27 18.17
N LYS A 168 3.31 11.34 16.90
CA LYS A 168 2.36 12.32 16.35
C LYS A 168 1.12 11.67 15.74
N SER A 169 1.10 10.34 15.66
CA SER A 169 0.08 9.59 14.97
C SER A 169 -1.31 9.94 15.50
N PRO A 170 -2.32 10.01 14.64
CA PRO A 170 -3.70 9.91 15.09
C PRO A 170 -3.79 8.67 15.99
N SER A 171 -4.56 8.75 17.08
CA SER A 171 -5.25 7.55 17.54
C SER A 171 -6.35 7.27 16.53
N VAL A 172 -5.91 6.75 15.39
CA VAL A 172 -6.69 5.75 14.72
C VAL A 172 -6.96 4.64 15.78
N SER A 173 -8.21 4.19 15.97
CA SER A 173 -8.61 3.20 17.00
C SER A 173 -9.68 2.15 16.56
N ASP A 174 -9.38 0.87 16.76
CA ASP A 174 -10.15 -0.40 16.59
C ASP A 174 -11.04 -0.70 15.35
N GLY A 175 -11.60 0.27 14.61
CA GLY A 175 -12.57 0.03 13.52
C GLY A 175 -12.06 -0.04 12.08
N ALA A 176 -10.79 0.29 11.81
CA ALA A 176 -10.30 0.58 10.45
C ALA A 176 -10.11 -0.69 9.66
N SER A 177 -9.34 -1.64 10.20
CA SER A 177 -9.07 -2.95 9.61
C SER A 177 -10.34 -3.75 9.31
N GLY A 178 -11.48 -3.39 9.90
CA GLY A 178 -12.68 -4.22 9.88
C GLY A 178 -12.53 -5.50 10.71
N ILE A 179 -11.49 -5.65 11.53
CA ILE A 179 -11.27 -6.80 12.42
C ILE A 179 -11.12 -6.30 13.86
N ARG A 180 -11.86 -6.89 14.80
CA ARG A 180 -11.78 -6.61 16.24
C ARG A 180 -11.71 -7.90 17.08
N PRO A 181 -11.14 -7.85 18.29
CA PRO A 181 -11.24 -8.94 19.25
C PRO A 181 -12.69 -9.36 19.49
N PHE A 182 -12.92 -10.67 19.58
CA PHE A 182 -14.25 -11.21 19.86
C PHE A 182 -14.73 -10.76 21.26
N PRO A 183 -15.99 -10.31 21.43
CA PRO A 183 -16.48 -9.76 22.68
C PRO A 183 -16.58 -10.83 23.78
N VAL A 184 -15.77 -10.68 24.82
CA VAL A 184 -15.80 -11.54 26.02
C VAL A 184 -16.94 -11.20 26.99
N ALA A 185 -17.52 -10.00 26.87
CA ALA A 185 -18.72 -9.58 27.58
C ALA A 185 -19.88 -9.50 26.59
N ASN A 186 -21.06 -9.99 26.97
CA ASN A 186 -22.22 -10.14 26.08
C ASN A 186 -21.90 -10.98 24.82
N VAL A 187 -21.25 -12.13 25.03
CA VAL A 187 -20.97 -13.14 23.98
C VAL A 187 -22.22 -13.36 23.11
N PRO A 188 -22.14 -13.10 21.78
CA PRO A 188 -23.24 -13.32 20.86
C PRO A 188 -23.78 -14.74 20.95
N VAL A 189 -25.10 -14.88 20.94
CA VAL A 189 -25.76 -16.19 20.93
C VAL A 189 -25.64 -16.77 19.52
N SER A 190 -24.98 -17.93 19.41
CA SER A 190 -24.86 -18.64 18.15
C SER A 190 -26.22 -19.17 17.67
N THR A 191 -26.50 -19.02 16.38
CA THR A 191 -27.75 -19.46 15.73
C THR A 191 -27.67 -20.89 15.19
N GLY A 192 -26.47 -21.46 15.13
CA GLY A 192 -26.18 -22.77 14.56
C GLY A 192 -24.68 -23.01 14.45
N SER A 193 -24.28 -24.19 14.00
CA SER A 193 -22.87 -24.55 13.80
C SER A 193 -22.73 -25.42 12.56
N SER A 194 -21.64 -25.26 11.83
CA SER A 194 -21.31 -26.11 10.68
C SER A 194 -19.79 -26.28 10.55
N SER A 195 -19.36 -26.93 9.47
CA SER A 195 -17.97 -27.25 9.22
C SER A 195 -17.63 -27.30 7.73
N THR A 196 -16.41 -26.94 7.40
CA THR A 196 -15.86 -26.96 6.04
C THR A 196 -14.40 -27.42 6.12
N SER A 197 -14.04 -28.49 5.40
CA SER A 197 -12.68 -29.02 5.25
C SER A 197 -11.67 -28.74 6.40
N GLY A 198 -11.93 -29.25 7.62
CA GLY A 198 -11.02 -29.11 8.78
C GLY A 198 -11.30 -27.92 9.71
N ILE A 199 -12.19 -27.01 9.33
CA ILE A 199 -12.72 -25.92 10.15
C ILE A 199 -14.08 -26.33 10.73
N GLN A 200 -14.28 -26.11 12.02
CA GLN A 200 -15.60 -26.12 12.69
C GLN A 200 -15.92 -24.67 13.08
N PHE A 201 -17.12 -24.18 12.77
CA PHE A 201 -17.49 -22.79 13.01
C PHE A 201 -18.91 -22.63 13.58
N GLN A 202 -19.08 -21.57 14.35
CA GLN A 202 -20.37 -21.10 14.82
C GLN A 202 -20.95 -20.06 13.85
N GLN A 203 -22.26 -20.10 13.69
CA GLN A 203 -23.05 -19.13 12.94
C GLN A 203 -23.56 -18.07 13.91
N PHE A 204 -23.52 -16.80 13.52
CA PHE A 204 -24.02 -15.69 14.33
C PHE A 204 -24.80 -14.70 13.47
N ASN A 205 -25.82 -14.07 14.06
CA ASN A 205 -26.37 -12.85 13.50
C ASN A 205 -25.38 -11.68 13.69
N PRO A 206 -25.39 -10.67 12.81
CA PRO A 206 -24.67 -9.43 13.04
C PRO A 206 -25.11 -8.78 14.35
N LEU A 207 -24.23 -7.97 14.95
CA LEU A 207 -24.56 -7.24 16.16
C LEU A 207 -25.76 -6.28 15.89
N PRO A 208 -26.62 -6.01 16.89
CA PRO A 208 -27.78 -5.15 16.69
C PRO A 208 -27.41 -3.77 16.12
N THR A 209 -28.14 -3.33 15.09
CA THR A 209 -27.93 -2.02 14.42
C THR A 209 -26.48 -1.77 13.98
N SER A 210 -25.82 -2.79 13.45
CA SER A 210 -24.38 -2.79 13.21
C SER A 210 -24.00 -3.57 11.94
N ASP A 211 -22.85 -3.20 11.37
CA ASP A 211 -22.16 -3.87 10.28
C ASP A 211 -21.17 -4.96 10.78
N TRP A 212 -21.02 -5.12 12.09
CA TRP A 212 -20.12 -6.11 12.70
C TRP A 212 -20.76 -7.49 12.85
N ILE A 213 -20.13 -8.50 12.24
CA ILE A 213 -20.49 -9.92 12.26
C ILE A 213 -19.53 -10.65 13.21
N PRO A 214 -20.03 -11.32 14.27
CA PRO A 214 -19.22 -12.20 15.09
C PRO A 214 -18.85 -13.47 14.32
N VAL A 215 -17.59 -13.89 14.42
CA VAL A 215 -17.09 -15.12 13.82
C VAL A 215 -16.21 -15.86 14.81
N GLN A 216 -16.42 -17.18 14.96
CA GLN A 216 -15.68 -18.02 15.89
C GLN A 216 -15.67 -19.47 15.43
N GLY A 217 -14.56 -20.15 15.65
CA GLY A 217 -14.44 -21.58 15.39
C GLY A 217 -13.12 -22.17 15.85
N THR A 218 -12.90 -23.41 15.43
CA THR A 218 -11.66 -24.16 15.59
C THR A 218 -11.17 -24.66 14.24
N ALA A 219 -9.86 -24.62 14.01
CA ALA A 219 -9.22 -25.18 12.82
C ALA A 219 -8.29 -26.34 13.22
N ALA A 220 -8.33 -27.41 12.43
CA ALA A 220 -7.51 -28.60 12.62
C ALA A 220 -6.19 -28.54 11.82
N ASN A 221 -5.50 -29.67 11.70
CA ASN A 221 -4.42 -29.93 10.74
C ASN A 221 -3.16 -29.04 10.82
N GLY A 222 -3.05 -28.16 11.82
CA GLY A 222 -1.92 -27.23 11.95
C GLY A 222 -2.11 -25.91 11.22
N GLU A 223 -3.34 -25.58 10.80
CA GLU A 223 -3.72 -24.28 10.26
C GLU A 223 -3.24 -23.14 11.16
N THR A 224 -2.56 -22.16 10.58
CA THR A 224 -2.10 -20.95 11.29
C THR A 224 -3.03 -19.76 11.08
N SER A 225 -3.89 -19.80 10.07
CA SER A 225 -4.87 -18.74 9.78
C SER A 225 -6.10 -19.31 9.06
N VAL A 226 -7.27 -18.72 9.28
CA VAL A 226 -8.49 -19.00 8.50
C VAL A 226 -8.90 -17.74 7.75
N VAL A 227 -9.27 -17.88 6.47
CA VAL A 227 -9.92 -16.78 5.73
C VAL A 227 -11.43 -16.87 5.92
N VAL A 228 -12.04 -15.75 6.28
CA VAL A 228 -13.50 -15.57 6.32
C VAL A 228 -13.89 -14.69 5.14
N GLN A 229 -14.66 -15.27 4.21
CA GLN A 229 -15.20 -14.58 3.06
C GLN A 229 -16.62 -14.10 3.36
N LEU A 230 -16.85 -12.82 3.13
CA LEU A 230 -18.17 -12.23 2.99
C LEU A 230 -18.47 -12.11 1.50
N SER A 231 -19.69 -12.43 1.05
CA SER A 231 -20.11 -12.17 -0.33
C SER A 231 -21.54 -11.65 -0.40
N SER A 232 -21.77 -10.67 -1.27
CA SER A 232 -23.07 -10.03 -1.47
C SER A 232 -23.65 -10.43 -2.82
N GLU A 233 -24.77 -11.16 -2.82
CA GLU A 233 -25.51 -11.47 -4.05
C GLU A 233 -26.04 -10.21 -4.75
N GLN A 234 -26.27 -9.12 -4.01
CA GLN A 234 -26.84 -7.89 -4.55
C GLN A 234 -25.87 -7.12 -5.45
N SER A 235 -24.57 -7.17 -5.12
CA SER A 235 -23.53 -6.45 -5.82
C SER A 235 -22.58 -7.37 -6.61
N GLY A 236 -22.61 -8.68 -6.35
CA GLY A 236 -21.70 -9.68 -6.93
C GLY A 236 -20.30 -9.69 -6.29
N LEU A 237 -20.12 -8.88 -5.25
CA LEU A 237 -18.84 -8.55 -4.62
C LEU A 237 -18.49 -9.51 -3.48
N LEU A 238 -17.20 -9.66 -3.20
CA LEU A 238 -16.63 -10.45 -2.12
C LEU A 238 -15.63 -9.65 -1.27
N TRP A 239 -15.49 -10.02 -0.01
CA TRP A 239 -14.49 -9.46 0.89
C TRP A 239 -13.91 -10.55 1.76
N ASN A 240 -12.59 -10.74 1.69
CA ASN A 240 -11.89 -11.80 2.40
C ASN A 240 -11.13 -11.19 3.58
N TYR A 241 -11.47 -11.54 4.81
CA TYR A 241 -10.66 -11.27 5.99
C TYR A 241 -9.81 -12.49 6.32
N ARG A 242 -8.61 -12.30 6.86
CA ARG A 242 -7.80 -13.38 7.43
C ARG A 242 -7.73 -13.23 8.93
N LEU A 243 -7.83 -14.36 9.64
CA LEU A 243 -7.82 -14.42 11.10
C LEU A 243 -6.77 -15.42 11.59
N PRO A 244 -5.91 -15.08 12.58
CA PRO A 244 -4.94 -16.01 13.14
C PRO A 244 -5.62 -17.15 13.91
N VAL A 245 -5.04 -18.35 13.79
CA VAL A 245 -5.45 -19.54 14.56
C VAL A 245 -4.48 -19.75 15.71
N THR A 246 -4.92 -19.38 16.92
CA THR A 246 -4.14 -19.58 18.15
C THR A 246 -4.64 -20.82 18.89
N SER A 247 -3.74 -21.77 19.16
CA SER A 247 -4.07 -23.04 19.85
C SER A 247 -5.24 -23.81 19.20
N GLY A 248 -5.32 -23.78 17.85
CA GLY A 248 -6.39 -24.43 17.08
C GLY A 248 -7.74 -23.69 17.11
N SER A 249 -7.81 -22.48 17.66
CA SER A 249 -9.03 -21.67 17.74
C SER A 249 -8.85 -20.31 17.06
N PHE A 250 -9.93 -19.77 16.48
CA PHE A 250 -9.99 -18.41 15.95
C PHE A 250 -11.29 -17.73 16.38
N SER A 251 -11.25 -16.41 16.58
CA SER A 251 -12.44 -15.62 16.88
C SER A 251 -12.22 -14.13 16.68
N ALA A 252 -13.15 -13.45 16.02
CA ALA A 252 -13.15 -12.00 15.84
C ALA A 252 -14.58 -11.45 15.72
N LEU A 253 -14.73 -10.13 15.84
CA LEU A 253 -15.78 -9.43 15.08
C LEU A 253 -15.13 -9.01 13.76
N ILE A 254 -15.79 -9.32 12.64
CA ILE A 254 -15.42 -8.78 11.32
C ILE A 254 -16.49 -7.80 10.84
N ARG A 255 -16.10 -6.77 10.10
CA ARG A 255 -17.01 -5.75 9.58
C ARG A 255 -17.48 -6.15 8.18
N SER A 256 -18.75 -5.96 7.87
CA SER A 256 -19.24 -6.12 6.50
C SER A 256 -19.07 -4.81 5.71
N PRO A 257 -18.39 -4.82 4.54
CA PRO A 257 -18.49 -3.71 3.59
C PRO A 257 -19.87 -3.67 2.90
N PHE A 258 -20.67 -4.73 3.01
CA PHE A 258 -21.95 -4.90 2.33
C PHE A 258 -23.15 -4.77 3.30
N THR A 259 -24.26 -4.27 2.78
CA THR A 259 -25.59 -4.25 3.43
C THR A 259 -26.53 -5.25 2.79
N GLY A 260 -27.57 -5.67 3.52
CA GLY A 260 -28.56 -6.64 3.04
C GLY A 260 -28.11 -8.08 3.28
N PRO A 261 -28.56 -9.05 2.45
CA PRO A 261 -28.12 -10.43 2.52
C PRO A 261 -26.62 -10.55 2.20
N VAL A 262 -25.86 -11.14 3.12
CA VAL A 262 -24.43 -11.41 2.99
C VAL A 262 -24.18 -12.86 3.37
N ASP A 263 -23.55 -13.63 2.49
CA ASP A 263 -23.09 -14.97 2.79
C ASP A 263 -21.74 -14.92 3.50
N VAL A 264 -21.63 -15.67 4.61
CA VAL A 264 -20.40 -15.85 5.39
C VAL A 264 -19.87 -17.26 5.13
N SER A 265 -18.64 -17.34 4.64
CA SER A 265 -17.96 -18.57 4.25
C SER A 265 -16.59 -18.66 4.92
N TYR A 266 -16.12 -19.88 5.23
CA TYR A 266 -14.78 -20.09 5.81
C TYR A 266 -13.91 -20.91 4.85
N ILE A 267 -12.70 -20.43 4.61
CA ILE A 267 -11.77 -21.01 3.64
C ILE A 267 -10.48 -21.43 4.39
N PRO A 268 -10.22 -22.74 4.52
CA PRO A 268 -8.95 -23.27 5.02
C PRO A 268 -7.86 -23.09 3.95
N ASP A 269 -6.60 -23.13 4.36
CA ASP A 269 -5.45 -23.27 3.46
C ASP A 269 -5.40 -22.23 2.31
N PHE A 270 -5.96 -21.02 2.50
CA PHE A 270 -6.30 -20.08 1.40
C PHE A 270 -5.19 -19.86 0.37
N PHE A 271 -4.01 -19.42 0.83
CA PHE A 271 -2.84 -19.24 -0.04
C PHE A 271 -2.30 -20.56 -0.60
N THR A 272 -2.38 -21.67 0.14
CA THR A 272 -2.03 -23.01 -0.36
C THR A 272 -2.95 -23.45 -1.52
N GLN A 273 -4.26 -23.14 -1.43
CA GLN A 273 -5.22 -23.41 -2.50
C GLN A 273 -4.92 -22.56 -3.74
N LEU A 274 -4.76 -21.24 -3.56
CA LEU A 274 -4.40 -20.31 -4.64
C LEU A 274 -3.11 -20.73 -5.34
N ASN A 275 -2.06 -21.06 -4.59
CA ASN A 275 -0.78 -21.52 -5.13
C ASN A 275 -0.81 -22.91 -5.80
N ARG A 276 -1.94 -23.64 -5.72
CA ARG A 276 -2.14 -24.92 -6.41
C ARG A 276 -2.71 -24.75 -7.83
N ASP A 277 -3.67 -23.86 -8.04
CA ASP A 277 -4.36 -23.73 -9.34
C ASP A 277 -5.06 -22.37 -9.59
N GLY A 278 -4.72 -21.32 -8.84
CA GLY A 278 -5.37 -20.01 -8.93
C GLY A 278 -6.81 -19.99 -8.40
N SER A 279 -7.26 -21.06 -7.73
CA SER A 279 -8.60 -21.17 -7.18
C SER A 279 -8.62 -21.65 -5.73
N TYR A 280 -9.57 -21.12 -4.96
CA TYR A 280 -9.89 -21.59 -3.62
C TYR A 280 -11.34 -22.09 -3.56
N ARG A 281 -11.64 -22.92 -2.55
CA ARG A 281 -12.93 -23.57 -2.38
C ARG A 281 -13.32 -23.64 -0.91
N TRP A 282 -14.63 -23.65 -0.69
CA TRP A 282 -15.29 -23.89 0.58
C TRP A 282 -16.52 -24.76 0.37
N ASP A 283 -16.82 -25.60 1.36
CA ASP A 283 -17.92 -26.57 1.24
C ASP A 283 -19.27 -25.92 1.58
N ASP A 284 -19.29 -25.10 2.64
CA ASP A 284 -20.50 -24.57 3.27
C ASP A 284 -20.42 -23.07 3.62
N SER A 285 -21.58 -22.42 3.65
CA SER A 285 -21.75 -20.99 3.94
C SER A 285 -23.09 -20.74 4.63
N TYR A 286 -23.26 -19.59 5.27
CA TYR A 286 -24.54 -19.19 5.85
C TYR A 286 -24.84 -17.71 5.61
N THR A 287 -26.09 -17.41 5.29
CA THR A 287 -26.53 -16.05 4.99
C THR A 287 -26.92 -15.30 6.26
N VAL A 288 -26.42 -14.09 6.42
CA VAL A 288 -26.85 -13.10 7.42
C VAL A 288 -27.51 -11.90 6.75
N THR A 289 -28.25 -11.08 7.50
CA THR A 289 -28.76 -9.79 7.03
C THR A 289 -28.06 -8.66 7.77
N VAL A 290 -27.18 -7.94 7.08
CA VAL A 290 -26.48 -6.77 7.60
C VAL A 290 -27.37 -5.54 7.44
N ASN A 291 -27.58 -4.78 8.52
CA ASN A 291 -28.49 -3.63 8.55
C ASN A 291 -27.70 -2.35 8.81
N GLY A 292 -27.94 -1.31 8.01
CA GLY A 292 -27.27 -0.02 8.11
C GLY A 292 -27.22 0.69 6.77
N GLU A 293 -26.50 1.80 6.71
CA GLU A 293 -26.10 2.45 5.45
C GLU A 293 -24.95 1.67 4.80
N PRO A 294 -24.85 1.63 3.46
CA PRO A 294 -23.70 1.04 2.76
C PRO A 294 -22.37 1.67 3.19
N THR A 295 -21.33 0.85 3.31
CA THR A 295 -19.96 1.32 3.54
C THR A 295 -19.48 2.08 2.30
N ASP A 296 -19.16 3.36 2.45
CA ASP A 296 -18.63 4.20 1.39
C ASP A 296 -17.21 3.80 0.97
N LEU A 297 -16.76 4.29 -0.19
CA LEU A 297 -15.45 3.96 -0.76
C LEU A 297 -14.29 4.25 0.21
N VAL A 298 -14.32 5.42 0.85
CA VAL A 298 -13.22 5.91 1.70
C VAL A 298 -13.11 5.05 2.96
N ARG A 299 -14.25 4.69 3.55
CA ARG A 299 -14.29 3.78 4.71
C ARG A 299 -13.95 2.33 4.33
N ARG A 300 -14.38 1.86 3.15
CA ARG A 300 -14.07 0.49 2.68
C ARG A 300 -12.57 0.33 2.43
N ALA A 301 -11.92 1.33 1.84
CA ALA A 301 -10.48 1.36 1.62
C ALA A 301 -9.63 1.55 2.90
N LEU A 302 -10.23 1.56 4.09
CA LEU A 302 -9.51 1.38 5.36
C LEU A 302 -9.52 -0.07 5.86
N LEU A 303 -10.44 -0.91 5.36
CA LEU A 303 -10.60 -2.30 5.77
C LEU A 303 -9.42 -3.16 5.28
N ASP A 304 -8.99 -4.10 6.13
CA ASP A 304 -8.00 -5.11 5.77
C ASP A 304 -8.62 -6.12 4.80
N SER A 305 -7.78 -6.76 3.98
CA SER A 305 -8.14 -7.94 3.21
C SER A 305 -7.19 -9.10 3.54
N ALA A 306 -7.49 -10.31 3.07
CA ALA A 306 -6.64 -11.48 3.32
C ALA A 306 -5.22 -11.36 2.72
N PHE A 307 -5.04 -10.46 1.75
CA PHE A 307 -3.74 -10.09 1.19
C PHE A 307 -3.17 -8.85 1.89
N MET A 308 -3.98 -7.79 1.98
CA MET A 308 -3.69 -6.55 2.72
C MET A 308 -4.06 -6.69 4.22
N ASP A 309 -3.38 -7.60 4.92
CA ASP A 309 -3.62 -7.86 6.35
C ASP A 309 -2.60 -7.11 7.23
N GLY A 310 -3.07 -6.07 7.91
CA GLY A 310 -2.25 -5.27 8.81
C GLY A 310 -1.89 -5.99 10.11
N ASN A 311 -2.68 -7.00 10.53
CA ASN A 311 -2.54 -7.63 11.84
C ASN A 311 -1.32 -8.55 11.92
N GLU A 312 -0.95 -9.17 10.80
CA GLU A 312 0.19 -10.08 10.67
C GLU A 312 1.52 -9.35 10.35
N SER A 313 1.49 -8.01 10.18
CA SER A 313 2.61 -7.23 9.61
C SER A 313 3.17 -6.12 10.55
N PRO A 314 3.32 -6.32 11.88
CA PRO A 314 3.53 -5.23 12.84
C PRO A 314 4.77 -4.36 12.59
N THR A 315 5.83 -4.90 11.96
CA THR A 315 7.04 -4.15 11.61
C THR A 315 6.85 -3.20 10.42
N ALA A 316 5.98 -3.55 9.46
CA ALA A 316 5.60 -2.65 8.37
C ALA A 316 4.76 -1.49 8.92
N LEU A 317 3.84 -1.80 9.84
CA LEU A 317 2.99 -0.81 10.52
C LEU A 317 3.80 0.16 11.38
N GLU A 318 4.78 -0.32 12.14
CA GLU A 318 5.72 0.54 12.89
C GLU A 318 6.45 1.52 11.95
N MET A 319 6.89 1.06 10.77
CA MET A 319 7.57 1.90 9.81
C MET A 319 6.63 2.93 9.16
N ALA A 320 5.41 2.52 8.77
CA ALA A 320 4.40 3.43 8.24
C ALA A 320 4.13 4.58 9.22
N LYS A 321 4.03 4.25 10.50
CA LYS A 321 3.88 5.21 11.61
C LYS A 321 5.07 6.17 11.71
N ILE A 322 6.31 5.69 11.61
CA ILE A 322 7.52 6.52 11.62
C ILE A 322 7.51 7.53 10.47
N LEU A 323 7.17 7.09 9.26
CA LEU A 323 7.14 7.92 8.06
C LEU A 323 6.01 8.96 8.11
N TYR A 324 4.83 8.56 8.58
CA TYR A 324 3.68 9.44 8.79
C TYR A 324 3.98 10.54 9.81
N ASP A 325 4.49 10.17 11.00
CA ASP A 325 4.77 11.11 12.09
C ASP A 325 5.85 12.14 11.71
N ASN A 326 6.78 11.77 10.83
CA ASN A 326 7.84 12.64 10.35
C ASN A 326 7.51 13.36 9.04
N SER A 327 6.27 13.28 8.54
CA SER A 327 5.83 13.93 7.32
C SER A 327 5.12 15.28 7.56
N PRO A 328 5.41 16.32 6.76
CA PRO A 328 4.81 17.67 6.90
C PRO A 328 3.40 17.84 6.30
N SER A 329 2.95 16.91 5.45
CA SER A 329 1.59 16.85 4.92
C SER A 329 1.17 15.44 4.54
N LEU A 330 -0.12 15.25 4.26
CA LEU A 330 -0.69 13.93 3.96
C LEU A 330 -0.23 13.32 2.62
N PRO A 331 -0.14 14.06 1.50
CA PRO A 331 0.45 13.50 0.28
C PRO A 331 1.93 13.14 0.47
N THR A 332 2.69 13.96 1.22
CA THR A 332 4.09 13.63 1.57
C THR A 332 4.19 12.36 2.41
N ALA A 333 3.26 12.11 3.34
CA ALA A 333 3.20 10.87 4.10
C ALA A 333 2.89 9.65 3.23
N ALA A 334 1.94 9.78 2.29
CA ALA A 334 1.61 8.70 1.35
C ALA A 334 2.79 8.40 0.41
N ALA A 335 3.41 9.43 -0.18
CA ALA A 335 4.60 9.29 -1.01
C ALA A 335 5.77 8.65 -0.24
N ALA A 336 6.05 9.08 1.00
CA ALA A 336 7.09 8.46 1.82
C ALA A 336 6.83 6.97 2.10
N ILE A 337 5.57 6.58 2.31
CA ILE A 337 5.17 5.17 2.50
C ILE A 337 5.30 4.37 1.20
N ALA A 338 4.84 4.91 0.06
CA ALA A 338 4.98 4.30 -1.25
C ALA A 338 6.46 4.07 -1.59
N ASN A 339 7.30 5.09 -1.43
CA ASN A 339 8.74 5.03 -1.68
C ASN A 339 9.43 4.05 -0.73
N TYR A 340 9.04 4.00 0.55
CA TYR A 340 9.57 3.00 1.47
C TYR A 340 9.24 1.56 1.01
N ALA A 341 7.99 1.26 0.65
CA ALA A 341 7.59 -0.07 0.19
C ALA A 341 8.31 -0.45 -1.12
N SER A 342 8.37 0.49 -2.05
CA SER A 342 9.06 0.45 -3.34
C SER A 342 10.55 0.08 -3.22
N GLU A 343 11.24 0.64 -2.23
CA GLU A 343 12.67 0.42 -2.00
C GLU A 343 12.97 -0.73 -1.02
N LYS A 344 11.98 -1.16 -0.24
CA LYS A 344 12.09 -2.28 0.73
C LYS A 344 11.98 -3.65 0.07
N VAL A 345 11.41 -3.71 -1.13
CA VAL A 345 11.10 -4.93 -1.87
C VAL A 345 11.83 -4.93 -3.22
N ASP A 346 12.69 -5.93 -3.44
CA ASP A 346 13.37 -6.16 -4.71
C ASP A 346 12.44 -6.84 -5.72
N TYR A 347 12.30 -6.25 -6.92
CA TYR A 347 11.38 -6.75 -7.94
C TYR A 347 11.81 -8.13 -8.46
N ASN A 348 10.94 -9.12 -8.28
CA ASN A 348 11.22 -10.52 -8.58
C ASN A 348 11.05 -10.83 -10.07
N TRP A 349 12.00 -10.35 -10.87
CA TRP A 349 12.09 -10.63 -12.30
C TRP A 349 12.09 -12.12 -12.66
N SER A 350 12.54 -12.99 -11.75
CA SER A 350 12.53 -14.44 -11.96
C SER A 350 11.10 -14.99 -11.89
N MET A 351 10.35 -14.63 -10.84
CA MET A 351 8.93 -14.98 -10.69
C MET A 351 8.12 -14.48 -11.89
N TYR A 352 8.21 -13.18 -12.18
CA TYR A 352 7.56 -12.54 -13.33
C TYR A 352 7.87 -13.26 -14.66
N LYS A 353 9.15 -13.46 -15.00
CA LYS A 353 9.55 -14.14 -16.27
C LYS A 353 9.16 -15.62 -16.32
N SER A 354 8.97 -16.26 -15.18
CA SER A 354 8.55 -17.67 -15.12
C SER A 354 7.05 -17.88 -15.34
N GLY A 355 6.23 -16.83 -15.16
CA GLY A 355 4.77 -16.93 -15.16
C GLY A 355 4.20 -17.77 -14.00
N LYS A 356 5.00 -18.05 -12.97
CA LYS A 356 4.62 -18.79 -11.76
C LYS A 356 4.61 -17.85 -10.57
N TYR A 357 3.56 -17.05 -10.48
CA TYR A 357 3.31 -16.20 -9.34
C TYR A 357 3.05 -17.05 -8.09
N VAL A 358 3.55 -16.59 -6.94
CA VAL A 358 3.33 -17.22 -5.65
C VAL A 358 2.55 -16.23 -4.81
N PHE A 359 1.24 -16.44 -4.68
CA PHE A 359 0.39 -15.61 -3.84
C PHE A 359 0.92 -15.61 -2.40
N ALA A 360 1.25 -14.43 -1.91
CA ALA A 360 1.79 -14.16 -0.59
C ALA A 360 0.90 -13.14 0.15
N ASP A 361 1.12 -13.03 1.46
CA ASP A 361 0.58 -11.93 2.26
C ASP A 361 1.63 -10.82 2.45
N VAL A 362 1.18 -9.63 2.84
CA VAL A 362 2.05 -8.47 3.08
C VAL A 362 3.16 -8.73 4.11
N SER A 363 2.91 -9.59 5.11
CA SER A 363 3.91 -9.96 6.12
C SER A 363 5.06 -10.74 5.47
N THR A 364 4.72 -11.70 4.62
CA THR A 364 5.65 -12.50 3.82
C THR A 364 6.45 -11.63 2.86
N ALA A 365 5.81 -10.69 2.15
CA ALA A 365 6.48 -9.75 1.25
C ALA A 365 7.48 -8.83 1.98
N PHE A 366 7.06 -8.26 3.13
CA PHE A 366 7.93 -7.40 3.94
C PHE A 366 9.14 -8.15 4.51
N ALA A 367 8.92 -9.39 4.97
CA ALA A 367 9.94 -10.26 5.55
C ALA A 367 10.90 -10.84 4.51
N SER A 368 10.41 -11.21 3.32
CA SER A 368 11.25 -11.69 2.21
C SER A 368 12.07 -10.56 1.59
N GLY A 369 11.52 -9.35 1.55
CA GLY A 369 12.09 -8.23 0.79
C GLY A 369 12.06 -8.46 -0.72
N THR A 370 11.18 -9.33 -1.24
CA THR A 370 11.03 -9.56 -2.68
C THR A 370 9.60 -9.97 -3.06
N GLY A 371 9.12 -9.44 -4.19
CA GLY A 371 7.77 -9.61 -4.72
C GLY A 371 7.67 -9.05 -6.13
N VAL A 372 6.47 -9.05 -6.71
CA VAL A 372 6.15 -8.36 -7.97
C VAL A 372 5.25 -7.15 -7.69
N CYS A 373 4.54 -6.63 -8.69
CA CYS A 373 3.72 -5.43 -8.55
C CYS A 373 2.58 -5.61 -7.52
N GLU A 374 1.95 -6.78 -7.47
CA GLU A 374 0.91 -7.13 -6.49
C GLU A 374 1.44 -6.92 -5.06
N GLU A 375 2.52 -7.58 -4.63
CA GLU A 375 3.02 -7.46 -3.25
C GLU A 375 3.55 -6.07 -2.88
N ILE A 376 4.12 -5.32 -3.83
CA ILE A 376 4.63 -3.96 -3.57
C ILE A 376 3.46 -2.99 -3.35
N ALA A 377 2.42 -3.08 -4.20
CA ALA A 377 1.23 -2.26 -4.09
C ALA A 377 0.43 -2.59 -2.81
N GLU A 378 0.26 -3.87 -2.49
CA GLU A 378 -0.44 -4.33 -1.29
C GLU A 378 0.31 -3.95 0.01
N LEU A 379 1.65 -4.01 0.01
CA LEU A 379 2.46 -3.55 1.15
C LEU A 379 2.28 -2.05 1.37
N ALA A 380 2.41 -1.24 0.32
CA ALA A 380 2.22 0.21 0.40
C ALA A 380 0.80 0.57 0.87
N ALA A 381 -0.24 -0.07 0.30
CA ALA A 381 -1.62 0.14 0.71
C ALA A 381 -1.87 -0.27 2.17
N THR A 382 -1.33 -1.40 2.63
CA THR A 382 -1.47 -1.86 4.03
C THR A 382 -0.77 -0.91 5.01
N MET A 383 0.43 -0.43 4.65
CA MET A 383 1.13 0.59 5.41
C MET A 383 0.31 1.89 5.50
N MET A 384 -0.28 2.35 4.39
CA MET A 384 -1.17 3.53 4.36
C MET A 384 -2.41 3.36 5.26
N LYS A 385 -3.13 2.23 5.12
CA LYS A 385 -4.32 1.90 5.95
C LYS A 385 -4.01 1.98 7.44
N SER A 386 -2.85 1.47 7.85
CA SER A 386 -2.44 1.43 9.25
C SER A 386 -2.28 2.80 9.92
N VAL A 387 -1.96 3.84 9.14
CA VAL A 387 -1.87 5.22 9.63
C VAL A 387 -3.15 6.03 9.32
N GLY A 388 -4.21 5.34 8.89
CA GLY A 388 -5.51 5.94 8.58
C GLY A 388 -5.60 6.60 7.22
N ILE A 389 -4.64 6.39 6.31
CA ILE A 389 -4.74 6.80 4.91
C ILE A 389 -5.55 5.73 4.18
N PRO A 390 -6.76 6.04 3.67
CA PRO A 390 -7.55 5.08 2.90
C PRO A 390 -6.82 4.76 1.60
N ALA A 391 -6.62 3.48 1.31
CA ALA A 391 -5.92 3.02 0.13
C ALA A 391 -6.52 1.72 -0.40
N GLU A 392 -6.64 1.64 -1.71
CA GLU A 392 -6.99 0.41 -2.42
C GLU A 392 -5.94 0.19 -3.51
N THR A 393 -5.53 -1.06 -3.73
CA THR A 393 -4.75 -1.36 -4.93
C THR A 393 -5.65 -1.22 -6.17
N VAL A 394 -5.09 -1.21 -7.38
CA VAL A 394 -5.84 -1.17 -8.63
C VAL A 394 -5.17 -2.11 -9.63
N LEU A 395 -5.94 -3.07 -10.17
CA LEU A 395 -5.47 -3.93 -11.25
C LEU A 395 -5.91 -3.42 -12.63
N GLY A 396 -5.02 -3.62 -13.60
CA GLY A 396 -5.25 -3.21 -14.97
C GLY A 396 -4.15 -3.69 -15.90
N ARG A 397 -3.95 -2.92 -16.97
CA ARG A 397 -2.96 -3.19 -18.00
C ARG A 397 -1.96 -2.05 -18.12
N ALA A 398 -0.69 -2.42 -18.24
CA ALA A 398 0.39 -1.48 -18.44
C ALA A 398 1.31 -1.86 -19.62
N PRO A 399 1.67 -0.91 -20.52
CA PRO A 399 2.47 -1.19 -21.72
C PRO A 399 3.97 -1.12 -21.40
N LEU A 400 4.45 -1.98 -20.49
CA LEU A 400 5.89 -2.17 -20.23
C LEU A 400 6.65 -2.65 -21.46
N SER A 401 5.96 -3.33 -22.38
CA SER A 401 6.47 -3.69 -23.70
C SER A 401 5.29 -3.96 -24.65
N ASN A 402 5.58 -4.43 -25.87
CA ASN A 402 4.59 -5.08 -26.71
C ASN A 402 4.78 -6.61 -26.59
N PRO A 403 3.84 -7.37 -26.00
CA PRO A 403 2.48 -6.97 -25.60
C PRO A 403 2.40 -6.27 -24.23
N THR A 404 1.33 -5.51 -24.06
CA THR A 404 0.87 -4.97 -22.77
C THR A 404 0.70 -6.09 -21.75
N VAL A 405 1.07 -5.84 -20.49
CA VAL A 405 1.03 -6.82 -19.40
C VAL A 405 -0.01 -6.44 -18.36
N ASP A 406 -0.53 -7.45 -17.66
CA ASP A 406 -1.36 -7.22 -16.47
C ASP A 406 -0.47 -6.65 -15.35
N HIS A 407 -0.96 -5.65 -14.62
CA HIS A 407 -0.18 -4.88 -13.65
C HIS A 407 -1.05 -4.34 -12.52
N GLU A 408 -0.50 -4.28 -11.31
CA GLU A 408 -1.14 -3.75 -10.11
C GLU A 408 -0.38 -2.54 -9.57
N TRP A 409 -1.13 -1.50 -9.23
CA TRP A 409 -0.65 -0.28 -8.56
C TRP A 409 -1.61 0.06 -7.41
N LEU A 410 -1.62 1.29 -6.89
CA LEU A 410 -2.60 1.69 -5.87
C LEU A 410 -3.16 3.09 -6.08
N GLN A 411 -4.23 3.39 -5.35
CA GLN A 411 -4.68 4.76 -5.14
C GLN A 411 -4.98 5.01 -3.66
N ALA A 412 -4.70 6.23 -3.20
CA ALA A 412 -4.88 6.66 -1.83
C ALA A 412 -5.74 7.94 -1.74
N TYR A 413 -6.60 8.02 -0.73
CA TYR A 413 -7.50 9.15 -0.52
C TYR A 413 -6.84 10.28 0.29
N VAL A 414 -6.01 11.08 -0.38
CA VAL A 414 -5.26 12.20 0.22
C VAL A 414 -5.87 13.55 -0.17
N ASN A 415 -5.92 14.49 0.78
CA ASN A 415 -6.48 15.84 0.60
C ASN A 415 -7.88 15.89 -0.04
N GLY A 416 -8.72 14.88 0.20
CA GLY A 416 -10.09 14.82 -0.33
C GLY A 416 -10.23 14.28 -1.76
N VAL A 417 -9.13 13.80 -2.37
CA VAL A 417 -9.12 13.22 -3.72
C VAL A 417 -8.47 11.84 -3.74
N TRP A 418 -8.90 10.98 -4.65
CA TRP A 418 -8.21 9.73 -4.97
C TRP A 418 -6.98 10.05 -5.81
N THR A 419 -5.81 9.77 -5.26
CA THR A 419 -4.51 10.00 -5.91
C THR A 419 -3.91 8.63 -6.25
N PRO A 420 -3.80 8.27 -7.54
CA PRO A 420 -3.11 7.05 -7.95
C PRO A 420 -1.61 7.17 -7.67
N MET A 421 -0.95 6.03 -7.42
CA MET A 421 0.47 5.89 -7.10
C MET A 421 0.95 4.55 -7.65
N ASP A 422 2.13 4.49 -8.27
CA ASP A 422 2.76 3.21 -8.63
C ASP A 422 4.15 3.06 -7.95
N PRO A 423 4.19 2.55 -6.70
CA PRO A 423 5.45 2.27 -6.03
C PRO A 423 6.31 1.24 -6.77
N THR A 424 5.76 0.42 -7.67
CA THR A 424 6.56 -0.51 -8.47
C THR A 424 7.40 0.26 -9.48
N TRP A 425 6.82 1.22 -10.21
CA TRP A 425 7.50 1.94 -11.30
C TRP A 425 8.30 3.15 -10.82
N ASP A 426 7.91 3.74 -9.69
CA ASP A 426 8.71 4.72 -8.94
C ASP A 426 10.00 4.10 -8.32
N SER A 427 10.20 2.77 -8.44
CA SER A 427 11.26 2.02 -7.74
C SER A 427 12.67 2.05 -8.36
N PRO A 428 13.73 2.28 -7.55
CA PRO A 428 15.12 2.04 -7.94
C PRO A 428 15.53 0.55 -7.90
N ASN A 429 14.64 -0.38 -7.52
CA ASN A 429 14.93 -1.82 -7.40
C ASN A 429 14.51 -2.63 -8.64
N GLN A 430 14.12 -1.98 -9.74
CA GLN A 430 13.81 -2.69 -10.99
C GLN A 430 15.05 -3.17 -11.77
N GLY A 431 16.28 -2.84 -11.34
CA GLY A 431 17.52 -3.31 -11.96
C GLY A 431 17.84 -2.71 -13.34
N VAL A 432 16.96 -1.85 -13.86
CA VAL A 432 17.18 -0.95 -15.01
C VAL A 432 16.96 0.51 -14.59
N ASN A 433 15.94 0.77 -13.79
CA ASN A 433 15.83 2.00 -12.99
C ASN A 433 16.67 1.81 -11.73
N ALA A 434 17.53 2.77 -11.43
CA ALA A 434 18.32 2.84 -10.19
C ALA A 434 18.12 4.23 -9.53
N LEU A 435 16.95 4.79 -9.76
CA LEU A 435 16.55 6.16 -9.49
C LEU A 435 15.23 6.12 -8.73
N LEU A 436 15.10 6.95 -7.70
CA LEU A 436 13.84 7.17 -7.00
C LEU A 436 13.10 8.31 -7.69
N THR A 437 11.82 8.12 -8.00
CA THR A 437 10.96 9.17 -8.56
C THR A 437 9.58 9.13 -7.89
N ASN A 438 8.79 10.16 -8.09
CA ASN A 438 7.37 10.19 -7.74
C ASN A 438 6.53 10.42 -9.01
N GLU A 439 7.04 10.02 -10.19
CA GLU A 439 6.41 10.28 -11.49
C GLU A 439 5.00 9.69 -11.57
N TYR A 440 4.75 8.56 -10.91
CA TYR A 440 3.46 7.87 -10.95
C TYR A 440 2.52 8.27 -9.80
N LEU A 441 2.90 9.27 -8.99
CA LEU A 441 2.08 9.81 -7.91
C LEU A 441 1.24 10.99 -8.40
N GLY A 442 -0.08 10.78 -8.49
CA GLY A 442 -1.04 11.70 -9.09
C GLY A 442 -1.36 11.38 -10.54
N ASN A 443 -2.26 12.15 -11.15
CA ASN A 443 -2.78 11.86 -12.49
C ASN A 443 -1.83 12.35 -13.61
N THR A 444 -0.58 11.88 -13.60
CA THR A 444 0.51 12.36 -14.44
C THR A 444 0.43 11.86 -15.89
N VAL A 445 1.17 12.49 -16.82
CA VAL A 445 1.26 12.05 -18.21
C VAL A 445 1.90 10.66 -18.31
N GLY A 446 2.87 10.35 -17.45
CA GLY A 446 3.44 9.01 -17.33
C GLY A 446 2.32 8.00 -17.06
N LEU A 447 1.67 8.12 -15.90
CA LEU A 447 0.57 7.26 -15.49
C LEU A 447 -0.56 7.16 -16.54
N GLN A 448 -1.04 8.29 -17.09
CA GLN A 448 -2.11 8.28 -18.10
C GLN A 448 -1.76 7.54 -19.39
N THR A 449 -0.48 7.50 -19.77
CA THR A 449 -0.03 6.80 -20.98
C THR A 449 0.35 5.35 -20.72
N SER A 450 0.64 4.99 -19.47
CA SER A 450 1.13 3.67 -19.09
C SER A 450 0.21 2.85 -18.18
N HIS A 451 -0.90 3.38 -17.69
CA HIS A 451 -1.81 2.66 -16.79
C HIS A 451 -3.25 2.75 -17.27
N ALA A 452 -3.82 1.60 -17.61
CA ALA A 452 -5.23 1.47 -17.98
C ALA A 452 -5.91 0.48 -17.03
N ALA A 453 -6.73 0.98 -16.09
CA ALA A 453 -7.54 0.14 -15.21
C ALA A 453 -8.43 -0.81 -16.03
N ASP A 454 -8.46 -2.08 -15.65
CA ASP A 454 -9.31 -3.08 -16.30
C ASP A 454 -10.07 -3.89 -15.25
N THR A 455 -11.30 -3.47 -14.98
CA THR A 455 -12.21 -4.10 -14.01
C THR A 455 -12.67 -5.52 -14.39
N THR A 456 -12.19 -6.07 -15.51
CA THR A 456 -12.34 -7.50 -15.85
C THR A 456 -11.18 -8.37 -15.33
N LEU A 457 -10.05 -7.76 -14.93
CA LEU A 457 -8.94 -8.43 -14.27
C LEU A 457 -9.19 -8.47 -12.76
N VAL A 458 -9.45 -9.65 -12.20
CA VAL A 458 -10.03 -9.73 -10.85
C VAL A 458 -9.03 -9.79 -9.70
N GLY A 459 -8.69 -8.63 -9.20
CA GLY A 459 -8.10 -8.39 -7.88
C GLY A 459 -8.25 -6.90 -7.64
N THR A 460 -8.44 -6.48 -6.39
CA THR A 460 -9.09 -5.21 -6.04
C THR A 460 -10.58 -5.23 -6.35
N ASP A 461 -11.38 -5.02 -5.30
CA ASP A 461 -12.82 -4.77 -5.27
C ASP A 461 -13.63 -5.22 -6.50
N GLN A 462 -13.74 -6.55 -6.65
CA GLN A 462 -15.08 -7.12 -6.74
C GLN A 462 -15.48 -7.61 -5.35
#